data_AF-A0A673GQV3-F1
#
_entry.id   AF-A0A673GQV3-F1
#
_cell.length_a   1.000
_cell.length_b   1.000
_cell.length_c   1.000
_cell.angle_alpha   90.00
_cell.angle_beta   90.00
_cell.angle_gamma   90.00
#
_symmetry.space_group_name_H-M   'P 1'
#
loop_
_entity.id
_entity.type
_entity.pdbx_description
1 polymer ?
#
loop_
_entity_poly.entity_id
_entity_poly.type
_entity_poly.pdbx_seq_one_letter_code
_entity_poly.pdbx_strand_id
1 'polypeptide(L)'
;QDSNITFHSLSHFPFTGNGPSGICLSYLLSGYTPYLDPMAVHPNPILFRKLQEAKQLPITEQDLEFLCEGLEGRSGNPVAVLFDTLLHPNADLGFEFPSVLQWRMEKKHHIPHLVLGKATPGGAWHAMEGSMLTISLGIWMELPGVNYRDLTSGKRRYVLWRITDGSFQ
;
A
#
# COMPACT_ATOMS: atom_id res chain seq x y z
N GLN A 1 -44.11 -13.81 -16.34
CA GLN A 1 -43.02 -14.31 -17.20
C GLN A 1 -41.77 -14.15 -16.37
N ASP A 2 -41.41 -15.25 -15.71
CA ASP A 2 -40.47 -15.28 -14.60
C ASP A 2 -39.05 -15.00 -15.09
N SER A 3 -38.51 -13.84 -14.70
CA SER A 3 -37.09 -13.55 -14.84
C SER A 3 -36.34 -14.33 -13.76
N ASN A 4 -35.94 -15.56 -14.10
CA ASN A 4 -34.99 -16.33 -13.32
C ASN A 4 -33.70 -15.52 -13.13
N ILE A 5 -33.53 -14.94 -11.95
CA ILE A 5 -32.26 -14.35 -11.52
C ILE A 5 -31.37 -15.52 -11.12
N THR A 6 -30.51 -15.94 -12.03
CA THR A 6 -29.46 -16.92 -11.76
C THR A 6 -28.38 -16.25 -10.92
N PHE A 7 -28.29 -16.59 -9.63
CA PHE A 7 -27.16 -16.20 -8.80
C PHE A 7 -25.93 -17.01 -9.25
N HIS A 8 -25.09 -16.42 -10.10
CA HIS A 8 -23.74 -16.92 -10.29
C HIS A 8 -22.98 -16.73 -8.97
N SER A 9 -22.47 -17.82 -8.41
CA SER A 9 -21.56 -17.79 -7.26
C SER A 9 -20.43 -16.79 -7.56
N LEU A 10 -20.44 -15.64 -6.87
CA LEU A 10 -19.36 -14.67 -6.97
C LEU A 10 -18.11 -15.32 -6.38
N SER A 11 -17.19 -15.78 -7.22
CA SER A 11 -15.89 -16.31 -6.80
C SER A 11 -14.92 -15.22 -6.30
N HIS A 12 -15.37 -13.96 -6.29
CA HIS A 12 -14.56 -12.79 -5.98
C HIS A 12 -15.25 -11.92 -4.92
N PHE A 13 -14.47 -11.41 -3.96
CA PHE A 13 -14.94 -10.43 -2.98
C PHE A 13 -15.05 -9.04 -3.62
N PRO A 14 -16.26 -8.45 -3.75
CA PRO A 14 -16.42 -7.13 -4.33
C PRO A 14 -16.26 -6.04 -3.26
N PHE A 15 -15.51 -4.98 -3.57
CA PHE A 15 -15.49 -3.77 -2.74
C PHE A 15 -15.54 -2.49 -3.57
N THR A 16 -16.10 -1.44 -2.97
CA THR A 16 -16.34 -0.15 -3.61
C THR A 16 -15.31 0.87 -3.16
N GLY A 17 -14.64 1.50 -4.13
CA GLY A 17 -13.67 2.56 -3.89
C GLY A 17 -12.34 2.21 -4.56
N ASN A 18 -12.04 2.87 -5.68
CA ASN A 18 -10.78 2.73 -6.42
C ASN A 18 -9.81 3.90 -6.15
N GLY A 19 -9.95 4.53 -4.99
CA GLY A 19 -9.00 5.52 -4.48
C GLY A 19 -7.74 4.86 -3.88
N PRO A 20 -6.89 5.66 -3.22
CA PRO A 20 -5.61 5.21 -2.64
C PRO A 20 -5.72 3.98 -1.73
N SER A 21 -6.65 4.05 -0.78
CA SER A 21 -6.93 2.97 0.17
C SER A 21 -7.45 1.71 -0.53
N GLY A 22 -8.26 1.88 -1.56
CA GLY A 22 -8.80 0.77 -2.36
C GLY A 22 -7.73 0.04 -3.16
N ILE A 23 -6.78 0.78 -3.75
CA ILE A 23 -5.66 0.16 -4.46
C ILE A 23 -4.69 -0.50 -3.48
N CYS A 24 -4.40 0.13 -2.34
CA CYS A 24 -3.55 -0.48 -1.30
C CYS A 24 -4.15 -1.80 -0.80
N LEU A 25 -5.46 -1.82 -0.52
CA LEU A 25 -6.16 -3.04 -0.15
C LEU A 25 -6.15 -4.08 -1.28
N SER A 26 -6.37 -3.66 -2.53
CA SER A 26 -6.28 -4.55 -3.69
C SER A 26 -4.92 -5.22 -3.80
N TYR A 27 -3.84 -4.47 -3.53
CA TYR A 27 -2.48 -4.99 -3.57
C TYR A 27 -2.25 -6.07 -2.51
N LEU A 28 -2.69 -5.82 -1.27
CA LEU A 28 -2.66 -6.80 -0.18
C LEU A 28 -3.47 -8.06 -0.51
N LEU A 29 -4.72 -7.89 -0.98
CA LEU A 29 -5.59 -9.01 -1.35
C LEU A 29 -5.06 -9.79 -2.56
N SER A 30 -4.21 -9.20 -3.38
CA SER A 30 -3.54 -9.91 -4.48
C SER A 30 -2.44 -10.85 -4.00
N GLY A 31 -2.15 -10.87 -2.70
CA GLY A 31 -1.13 -11.72 -2.09
C GLY A 31 0.21 -11.02 -1.86
N TYR A 32 0.34 -9.73 -2.15
CA TYR A 32 1.54 -8.99 -1.79
C TYR A 32 1.52 -8.65 -0.30
N THR A 33 2.49 -9.16 0.43
CA THR A 33 2.56 -9.03 1.88
C THR A 33 3.82 -8.25 2.28
N PRO A 34 3.73 -7.28 3.20
CA PRO A 34 4.87 -6.46 3.60
C PRO A 34 5.73 -7.18 4.64
N TYR A 35 7.02 -7.28 4.37
CA TYR A 35 8.03 -7.78 5.31
C TYR A 35 9.06 -6.70 5.60
N LEU A 36 9.76 -6.82 6.71
CA LEU A 36 10.98 -6.03 6.93
C LEU A 36 12.04 -6.43 5.89
N ASP A 37 12.59 -5.45 5.18
CA ASP A 37 13.73 -5.69 4.30
C ASP A 37 14.95 -6.09 5.15
N PRO A 38 15.55 -7.27 4.93
CA PRO A 38 16.73 -7.73 5.67
C PRO A 38 17.92 -6.76 5.63
N MET A 39 18.04 -5.95 4.57
CA MET A 39 19.14 -5.00 4.36
C MET A 39 18.80 -3.59 4.87
N ALA A 40 17.54 -3.32 5.20
CA ALA A 40 17.14 -2.00 5.65
C ALA A 40 17.49 -1.77 7.12
N VAL A 41 17.84 -0.52 7.43
CA VAL A 41 18.03 -0.04 8.81
C VAL A 41 17.12 1.16 9.00
N HIS A 42 16.23 1.07 9.99
CA HIS A 42 15.28 2.14 10.27
C HIS A 42 15.94 3.22 11.16
N PRO A 43 15.76 4.54 10.87
CA PRO A 43 16.42 5.61 11.61
C PRO A 43 15.97 5.74 13.07
N ASN A 44 14.74 5.29 13.40
CA ASN A 44 14.32 5.11 14.80
C ASN A 44 14.85 3.77 15.34
N PRO A 45 15.84 3.77 16.27
CA PRO A 45 16.48 2.54 16.75
C PRO A 45 15.56 1.71 17.66
N ILE A 46 14.60 2.33 18.34
CA ILE A 46 13.64 1.63 19.20
C ILE A 46 12.69 0.83 18.32
N LEU A 47 12.07 1.49 17.33
CA LEU A 47 11.20 0.81 16.37
C LEU A 47 11.97 -0.28 15.61
N PHE A 48 13.20 0.00 15.17
CA PHE A 48 14.01 -0.99 14.46
C PHE A 48 14.25 -2.25 15.30
N ARG A 49 14.55 -2.09 16.59
CA ARG A 49 14.73 -3.22 17.50
C ARG A 49 13.45 -4.05 17.62
N LYS A 50 12.29 -3.40 17.79
CA LYS A 50 10.99 -4.10 17.86
C LYS A 50 10.72 -4.91 16.59
N LEU A 51 10.95 -4.33 15.42
CA LEU A 51 10.79 -5.00 14.11
C LEU A 51 11.72 -6.22 13.96
N GLN A 52 12.92 -6.18 14.54
CA GLN A 52 13.87 -7.29 14.46
C GLN A 52 13.43 -8.52 15.27
N GLU A 53 12.61 -8.35 16.31
CA GLU A 53 12.13 -9.46 17.17
C GLU A 53 11.25 -10.45 16.40
N ALA A 54 10.51 -9.97 15.40
CA ALA A 54 9.58 -10.77 14.59
C ALA A 54 9.82 -10.65 13.08
N LYS A 55 11.06 -10.38 12.64
CA LYS A 55 11.40 -10.13 11.22
C LYS A 55 11.02 -11.22 10.22
N GLN A 56 10.82 -12.45 10.69
CA GLN A 56 10.36 -13.59 9.90
C GLN A 56 8.87 -13.54 9.56
N LEU A 57 8.09 -12.76 10.31
CA LEU A 57 6.66 -12.58 10.10
C LEU A 57 6.40 -11.33 9.27
N PRO A 58 5.34 -11.32 8.44
CA PRO A 58 4.94 -10.11 7.76
C PRO A 58 4.47 -9.08 8.77
N ILE A 59 4.66 -7.79 8.47
CA ILE A 59 4.33 -6.69 9.37
C ILE A 59 2.87 -6.75 9.84
N THR A 60 1.96 -7.16 8.94
CA THR A 60 0.54 -7.30 9.22
C THR A 60 0.18 -8.41 10.21
N GLU A 61 1.09 -9.35 10.47
CA GLU A 61 0.89 -10.46 11.43
C GLU A 61 1.74 -10.29 12.70
N GLN A 62 2.50 -9.20 12.82
CA GLN A 62 3.21 -8.85 14.05
C GLN A 62 2.27 -8.14 15.04
N ASP A 63 2.74 -7.99 16.29
CA ASP A 63 2.02 -7.20 17.29
C ASP A 63 2.07 -5.71 16.93
N LEU A 64 1.02 -5.24 16.25
CA LEU A 64 0.91 -3.85 15.81
C LEU A 64 0.83 -2.87 16.98
N GLU A 65 0.22 -3.25 18.10
CA GLU A 65 0.13 -2.37 19.28
C GLU A 65 1.53 -2.12 19.85
N PHE A 66 2.32 -3.20 19.99
CA PHE A 66 3.72 -3.11 20.40
C PHE A 66 4.57 -2.31 19.42
N LEU A 67 4.42 -2.51 18.11
CA LEU A 67 5.17 -1.76 17.09
C LEU A 67 4.80 -0.27 17.08
N CYS A 68 3.55 0.08 17.34
CA CYS A 68 3.08 1.45 17.33
C CYS A 68 3.43 2.25 18.58
N GLU A 69 3.75 1.58 19.69
CA GLU A 69 4.02 2.24 20.97
C GLU A 69 5.20 3.23 20.84
N GLY A 70 4.92 4.49 21.18
CA GLY A 70 5.87 5.60 21.15
C GLY A 70 6.04 6.25 19.78
N LEU A 71 5.24 5.87 18.77
CA LEU A 71 5.22 6.57 17.49
C LEU A 71 4.32 7.80 17.55
N GLU A 72 4.84 8.90 17.03
CA GLU A 72 4.12 10.17 16.89
C GLU A 72 4.01 10.51 15.41
N GLY A 73 2.87 11.08 15.00
CA GLY A 73 2.63 11.42 13.61
C GLY A 73 1.38 12.26 13.42
N ARG A 74 1.07 12.55 12.15
CA ARG A 74 -0.04 13.45 11.78
C ARG A 74 -1.43 12.80 11.83
N SER A 75 -1.49 11.48 12.04
CA SER A 75 -2.73 10.70 12.07
C SER A 75 -3.06 10.25 13.48
N GLY A 76 -4.35 10.27 13.86
CA GLY A 76 -4.82 9.66 15.09
C GLY A 76 -4.88 8.13 15.04
N ASN A 77 -4.65 7.52 13.87
CA ASN A 77 -4.54 6.07 13.73
C ASN A 77 -3.06 5.65 13.86
N PRO A 78 -2.68 4.96 14.95
CA PRO A 78 -1.28 4.57 15.19
C PRO A 78 -0.74 3.62 14.11
N VAL A 79 -1.59 2.74 13.56
CA VAL A 79 -1.18 1.82 12.48
C VAL A 79 -0.88 2.58 11.20
N ALA A 80 -1.62 3.65 10.91
CA ALA A 80 -1.30 4.51 9.77
C ALA A 80 0.06 5.18 9.95
N VAL A 81 0.32 5.73 11.15
CA VAL A 81 1.62 6.34 11.50
C VAL A 81 2.77 5.33 11.39
N LEU A 82 2.55 4.08 11.81
CA LEU A 82 3.51 3.00 11.64
C LEU A 82 3.83 2.76 10.17
N PHE A 83 2.83 2.53 9.31
CA PHE A 83 3.07 2.28 7.89
C PHE A 83 3.71 3.47 7.18
N ASP A 84 3.32 4.68 7.52
CA ASP A 84 3.95 5.91 7.03
C ASP A 84 5.45 5.96 7.40
N THR A 85 5.76 5.66 8.66
CA THR A 85 7.13 5.61 9.18
C THR A 85 7.96 4.51 8.50
N LEU A 86 7.35 3.38 8.13
CA LEU A 86 8.04 2.27 7.45
C LEU A 86 8.22 2.48 5.94
N LEU A 87 7.26 3.14 5.29
CA LEU A 87 7.31 3.44 3.86
C LEU A 87 8.22 4.63 3.57
N HIS A 88 8.12 5.68 4.39
CA HIS A 88 8.88 6.92 4.22
C HIS A 88 9.44 7.42 5.57
N PRO A 89 10.49 6.78 6.09
CA PRO A 89 11.06 7.16 7.38
C PRO A 89 11.41 8.66 7.43
N ASN A 90 11.02 9.33 8.51
CA ASN A 90 11.30 10.75 8.77
C ASN A 90 10.89 11.72 7.64
N ALA A 91 9.96 11.36 6.76
CA ALA A 91 9.54 12.24 5.68
C ALA A 91 8.83 13.52 6.18
N ASP A 92 8.25 13.49 7.39
CA ASP A 92 7.68 14.68 8.05
C ASP A 92 8.75 15.70 8.46
N LEU A 93 9.99 15.25 8.66
CA LEU A 93 11.16 16.09 8.93
C LEU A 93 11.87 16.53 7.63
N GLY A 94 11.31 16.19 6.46
CA GLY A 94 11.86 16.52 5.15
C GLY A 94 12.97 15.59 4.66
N PHE A 95 13.19 14.44 5.30
CA PHE A 95 14.14 13.44 4.82
C PHE A 95 13.53 12.55 3.73
N GLU A 96 14.39 12.03 2.85
CA GLU A 96 14.01 11.09 1.78
C GLU A 96 14.72 9.74 1.97
N PHE A 97 14.35 9.00 3.02
CA PHE A 97 14.86 7.65 3.22
C PHE A 97 14.08 6.63 2.37
N PRO A 98 14.73 5.55 1.88
CA PRO A 98 14.03 4.47 1.20
C PRO A 98 13.09 3.74 2.17
N SER A 99 12.08 3.06 1.63
CA SER A 99 11.22 2.19 2.43
C SER A 99 12.04 1.09 3.09
N VAL A 100 11.69 0.77 4.34
CA VAL A 100 12.24 -0.39 5.05
C VAL A 100 11.43 -1.67 4.84
N LEU A 101 10.42 -1.60 3.96
CA LEU A 101 9.54 -2.72 3.62
C LEU A 101 9.93 -3.37 2.31
N GLN A 102 9.95 -4.70 2.31
CA GLN A 102 9.99 -5.52 1.13
C GLN A 102 8.64 -6.20 0.92
N TRP A 103 8.01 -5.93 -0.22
CA TRP A 103 6.75 -6.58 -0.60
C TRP A 103 7.03 -7.94 -1.25
N ARG A 104 6.43 -9.01 -0.72
CA ARG A 104 6.62 -10.38 -1.21
C ARG A 104 5.29 -10.94 -1.68
N MET A 105 5.30 -11.58 -2.86
CA MET A 105 4.13 -12.25 -3.40
C MET A 105 3.95 -13.63 -2.77
N GLU A 106 2.86 -13.80 -2.02
CA GLU A 106 2.48 -15.04 -1.36
C GLU A 106 1.13 -15.53 -1.88
N LYS A 107 1.17 -16.52 -2.79
CA LYS A 107 -0.04 -17.09 -3.42
C LYS A 107 -1.07 -17.62 -2.42
N LYS A 108 -0.63 -18.08 -1.24
CA LYS A 108 -1.53 -18.53 -0.16
C LYS A 108 -2.41 -17.41 0.42
N HIS A 109 -1.98 -16.16 0.30
CA HIS A 109 -2.71 -14.98 0.77
C HIS A 109 -3.51 -14.30 -0.36
N HIS A 110 -3.48 -14.85 -1.58
CA HIS A 110 -4.25 -14.31 -2.70
C HIS A 110 -5.75 -14.60 -2.50
N ILE A 111 -6.51 -13.51 -2.39
CA ILE A 111 -7.96 -13.52 -2.32
C ILE A 111 -8.47 -12.92 -3.63
N PRO A 112 -9.14 -13.70 -4.49
CA PRO A 112 -9.77 -13.16 -5.70
C PRO A 112 -10.74 -12.03 -5.32
N HIS A 113 -10.55 -10.85 -5.88
CA HIS A 113 -11.36 -9.68 -5.57
C HIS A 113 -11.64 -8.84 -6.81
N LEU A 114 -12.69 -8.03 -6.73
CA LEU A 114 -13.10 -7.12 -7.78
C LEU A 114 -13.23 -5.71 -7.20
N VAL A 115 -12.40 -4.79 -7.70
CA VAL A 115 -12.45 -3.38 -7.32
C VAL A 115 -13.44 -2.65 -8.22
N LEU A 116 -14.49 -2.08 -7.63
CA LEU A 116 -15.48 -1.28 -8.34
C LEU A 116 -15.31 0.19 -7.96
N GLY A 117 -15.21 1.05 -8.97
CA GLY A 117 -15.04 2.49 -8.78
C GLY A 117 -15.78 3.29 -9.83
N LYS A 118 -16.34 4.44 -9.43
CA LYS A 118 -17.00 5.39 -10.33
C LYS A 118 -16.02 6.36 -11.00
N ALA A 119 -14.84 6.53 -10.41
CA ALA A 119 -13.79 7.43 -10.88
C ALA A 119 -12.70 6.66 -11.64
N THR A 120 -11.69 7.35 -12.16
CA THR A 120 -10.48 6.70 -12.67
C THR A 120 -9.71 5.99 -11.53
N PRO A 121 -9.04 4.86 -11.80
CA PRO A 121 -8.17 4.21 -10.82
C PRO A 121 -7.15 5.20 -10.23
N GLY A 122 -7.05 5.24 -8.90
CA GLY A 122 -6.25 6.19 -8.13
C GLY A 122 -7.09 7.30 -7.51
N GLY A 123 -8.31 7.55 -8.02
CA GLY A 123 -9.22 8.56 -7.50
C GLY A 123 -8.56 9.94 -7.45
N ALA A 124 -8.45 10.52 -6.25
CA ALA A 124 -7.78 11.80 -6.03
C ALA A 124 -6.33 11.82 -6.54
N TRP A 125 -5.61 10.69 -6.50
CA TRP A 125 -4.26 10.57 -7.06
C TRP A 125 -4.21 10.78 -8.57
N HIS A 126 -5.30 10.48 -9.27
CA HIS A 126 -5.40 10.70 -10.72
C HIS A 126 -5.54 12.18 -11.10
N ALA A 127 -6.06 13.01 -10.19
CA ALA A 127 -6.31 14.43 -10.42
C ALA A 127 -5.15 15.33 -9.94
N MET A 128 -4.11 14.76 -9.32
CA MET A 128 -2.96 15.51 -8.84
C MET A 128 -1.91 15.68 -9.95
N GLU A 129 -1.78 16.90 -10.46
CA GLU A 129 -0.73 17.28 -11.40
C GLU A 129 0.64 17.31 -10.70
N GLY A 130 1.72 16.99 -11.41
CA GLY A 130 3.08 16.94 -10.83
C GLY A 130 3.61 18.28 -10.28
N SER A 131 2.90 19.38 -10.52
CA SER A 131 3.15 20.72 -9.99
C SER A 131 2.24 21.09 -8.81
N MET A 132 1.28 20.24 -8.42
CA MET A 132 0.45 20.49 -7.25
C MET A 132 1.31 20.37 -6.00
N LEU A 133 1.54 21.52 -5.35
CA LEU A 133 2.15 21.62 -4.03
C LEU A 133 1.11 21.17 -3.00
N THR A 134 0.98 19.86 -2.81
CA THR A 134 0.15 19.30 -1.73
C THR A 134 0.86 19.51 -0.39
N ILE A 135 0.11 19.73 0.69
CA ILE A 135 0.66 19.81 2.06
C ILE A 135 1.30 18.45 2.48
N SER A 136 0.97 17.37 1.77
CA SER A 136 1.69 16.09 1.77
C SER A 136 2.81 16.10 0.73
N LEU A 137 4.02 15.70 1.08
CA LEU A 137 5.12 15.53 0.11
C LEU A 137 4.67 14.49 -0.95
N GLY A 138 4.91 14.71 -2.25
CA GLY A 138 4.47 13.78 -3.30
C GLY A 138 4.97 12.33 -3.13
N ILE A 139 6.04 12.16 -2.36
CA ILE A 139 6.61 10.88 -1.90
C ILE A 139 5.59 10.01 -1.15
N TRP A 140 4.62 10.61 -0.45
CA TRP A 140 3.61 9.89 0.33
C TRP A 140 2.48 9.29 -0.51
N MET A 141 2.56 9.47 -1.84
CA MET A 141 1.56 9.00 -2.80
C MET A 141 2.08 7.82 -3.62
N GLU A 142 2.96 7.03 -3.00
CA GLU A 142 3.51 5.81 -3.58
C GLU A 142 2.60 4.61 -3.31
N LEU A 143 2.48 3.75 -4.32
CA LEU A 143 1.87 2.44 -4.12
C LEU A 143 2.87 1.52 -3.43
N PRO A 144 2.40 0.57 -2.60
CA PRO A 144 3.19 -0.57 -2.15
C PRO A 144 4.12 -1.14 -3.24
N GLY A 145 5.43 -1.01 -3.05
CA GLY A 145 6.43 -1.56 -3.97
C GLY A 145 6.64 -0.79 -5.29
N VAL A 146 6.10 0.42 -5.44
CA VAL A 146 6.30 1.27 -6.63
C VAL A 146 6.85 2.63 -6.21
N ASN A 147 8.05 2.97 -6.67
CA ASN A 147 8.61 4.29 -6.41
C ASN A 147 7.96 5.35 -7.33
N TYR A 148 7.58 6.50 -6.78
CA TYR A 148 6.93 7.58 -7.51
C TYR A 148 7.84 8.15 -8.60
N ARG A 149 9.15 8.20 -8.35
CA ARG A 149 10.14 8.72 -9.31
C ARG A 149 10.22 7.83 -10.56
N ASP A 150 10.03 6.52 -10.42
CA ASP A 150 9.98 5.59 -11.55
C ASP A 150 8.76 5.85 -12.45
N LEU A 151 7.64 6.30 -11.87
CA LEU A 151 6.43 6.68 -12.61
C LEU A 151 6.63 7.95 -13.45
N THR A 152 7.45 8.89 -12.98
CA THR A 152 7.68 10.18 -13.66
C THR A 152 8.70 10.10 -14.80
N SER A 153 9.48 9.02 -14.89
CA SER A 153 10.67 8.96 -15.75
C SER A 153 10.45 8.46 -17.18
N GLY A 154 9.23 8.06 -17.57
CA GLY A 154 8.99 7.72 -18.98
C GLY A 154 7.63 7.12 -19.32
N LYS A 155 6.90 7.82 -20.21
CA LYS A 155 5.65 7.41 -20.90
C LYS A 155 4.45 7.12 -19.98
N ARG A 156 3.55 8.11 -19.89
CA ARG A 156 2.14 7.94 -19.54
C ARG A 156 1.54 6.83 -20.40
N ARG A 157 1.42 5.63 -19.85
CA ARG A 157 0.57 4.57 -20.37
C ARG A 157 -0.65 4.50 -19.46
N TYR A 158 -1.83 4.54 -20.04
CA TYR A 158 -3.07 4.26 -19.34
C TYR A 158 -2.99 2.79 -18.89
N VAL A 159 -2.79 2.56 -17.59
CA VAL A 159 -2.73 1.21 -16.99
C VAL A 159 -4.16 0.76 -16.72
N LEU A 160 -4.60 -0.30 -17.39
CA LEU A 160 -5.86 -0.96 -17.08
C LEU A 160 -5.57 -1.93 -15.93
N TRP A 161 -5.82 -1.49 -14.71
CA TRP A 161 -5.51 -2.26 -13.51
C TRP A 161 -6.31 -3.55 -13.45
N ARG A 162 -5.67 -4.64 -13.89
CA ARG A 162 -6.10 -6.01 -13.63
C ARG A 162 -4.95 -6.65 -12.87
N ILE A 163 -5.13 -6.92 -11.58
CA ILE A 163 -4.12 -7.67 -10.83
C ILE A 163 -4.31 -9.16 -11.16
N THR A 164 -3.93 -9.47 -12.40
CA THR A 164 -3.85 -10.78 -13.05
C THR A 164 -2.93 -11.80 -12.40
N ASP A 165 -1.77 -11.36 -11.93
CA ASP A 165 -0.57 -12.22 -11.95
C ASP A 165 0.69 -11.46 -11.53
N GLY A 166 0.55 -10.32 -10.84
CA GLY A 166 1.67 -9.46 -10.49
C GLY A 166 2.34 -8.77 -11.69
N SER A 167 1.69 -8.73 -12.86
CA SER A 167 2.10 -7.89 -13.98
C SER A 167 1.34 -6.56 -13.99
N PHE A 168 2.08 -5.46 -14.16
CA PHE A 168 1.54 -4.13 -14.43
C PHE A 168 1.34 -4.00 -15.95
N GLN A 169 0.08 -3.91 -16.41
CA GLN A 169 -0.26 -3.57 -17.81
C GLN A 169 -1.24 -2.40 -17.88
#